data_AF-A0A257L2I5-F1
#
_entry.id   AF-A0A257L2I5-F1
#
_cell.length_a   1.000
_cell.length_b   1.000
_cell.length_c   1.000
_cell.angle_alpha   90.00
_cell.angle_beta   90.00
_cell.angle_gamma   90.00
#
_symmetry.space_group_name_H-M   'P 1'
#
loop_
_entity.id
_entity.type
_entity.pdbx_description
1 polymer ?
#
loop_
_entity_poly.entity_id
_entity_poly.type
_entity_poly.pdbx_seq_one_letter_code
_entity_poly.pdbx_strand_id
1 'polypeptide(L)'
;MKKIKEQLEFRILELEVQQKENLQLLIEDLQEIVENLTPLNLIKNVIADSEISSENIGQNILNDAIGISSGYITKRLMFGSSNNPVKKVMGSMFQFIVAKFVSNQSERIEAIGEVIMRKIGSSFSKDKMVVMDE
;
A
#
# COMPACT_ATOMS: atom_id res chain seq x y z
N MET A 1 -3.25 38.27 59.75
CA MET A 1 -2.29 37.97 58.67
C MET A 1 -1.90 36.49 58.62
N LYS A 2 -1.50 35.84 59.73
CA LYS A 2 -1.05 34.43 59.74
C LYS A 2 -2.08 33.42 59.17
N LYS A 3 -3.35 33.54 59.57
CA LYS A 3 -4.46 32.68 59.11
C LYS A 3 -4.73 32.74 57.59
N ILE A 4 -4.54 33.91 56.98
CA ILE A 4 -4.72 34.09 55.53
C ILE A 4 -3.59 33.39 54.76
N LYS A 5 -2.36 33.45 55.31
CA LYS A 5 -1.21 32.79 54.72
C LYS A 5 -1.36 31.26 54.73
N GLU A 6 -1.78 30.70 55.87
CA GLU A 6 -2.05 29.26 56.01
C GLU A 6 -3.18 28.78 55.06
N GLN A 7 -4.23 29.59 54.87
CA GLN A 7 -5.31 29.28 53.92
C GLN A 7 -4.84 29.29 52.46
N LEU A 8 -3.98 30.24 52.09
CA LEU A 8 -3.40 30.31 50.75
C LEU A 8 -2.49 29.12 50.46
N GLU A 9 -1.61 28.77 51.40
CA GLU A 9 -0.72 27.61 51.27
C GLU A 9 -1.52 26.30 51.14
N PHE A 10 -2.59 26.14 51.92
CA PHE A 10 -3.49 24.99 51.79
C PHE A 10 -4.17 24.93 50.42
N ARG A 11 -4.68 26.06 49.92
CA ARG A 11 -5.32 26.14 48.60
C ARG A 11 -4.36 25.90 47.46
N ILE A 12 -3.12 26.39 47.56
CA ILE A 12 -2.08 26.12 46.57
C ILE A 12 -1.81 24.62 46.52
N LEU A 13 -1.66 23.98 47.67
CA LEU A 13 -1.40 22.54 47.75
C LEU A 13 -2.57 21.72 47.17
N GLU A 14 -3.81 22.10 47.48
CA GLU A 14 -5.02 21.50 46.89
C GLU A 14 -5.03 21.63 45.36
N LEU A 15 -4.73 22.82 44.84
CA LEU A 15 -4.71 23.09 43.40
C LEU A 15 -3.56 22.35 42.69
N GLU A 16 -2.39 22.22 43.32
CA GLU A 16 -1.26 21.45 42.78
C GLU A 16 -1.59 19.96 42.68
N VAL A 17 -2.28 19.41 43.68
CA VAL A 17 -2.76 18.01 43.65
C VAL A 17 -3.77 17.84 42.53
N GLN A 18 -4.78 18.71 42.43
CA GLN A 18 -5.78 18.65 41.36
C GLN A 18 -5.15 18.79 39.97
N GLN A 19 -4.18 19.70 39.81
CA GLN A 19 -3.50 19.87 38.53
C GLN A 19 -2.74 18.61 38.12
N LYS A 20 -2.09 17.94 39.08
CA LYS A 20 -1.36 16.71 38.82
C LYS A 20 -2.31 15.56 38.43
N GLU A 21 -3.44 15.42 39.13
CA GLU A 21 -4.47 14.42 38.80
C GLU A 21 -5.06 14.68 37.41
N ASN A 22 -5.41 15.92 37.09
CA ASN A 22 -5.94 16.29 35.78
C ASN A 22 -4.93 16.03 34.65
N LEU A 23 -3.63 16.27 34.90
CA LEU A 23 -2.59 15.98 33.92
C LEU A 23 -2.44 14.47 33.69
N GLN A 24 -2.55 13.65 34.74
CA GLN A 24 -2.50 12.20 34.61
C GLN A 24 -3.67 11.68 33.76
N LEU A 25 -4.89 12.12 34.06
CA LEU A 25 -6.07 11.77 33.27
C LEU A 25 -5.91 12.18 31.80
N LEU A 26 -5.41 13.38 31.54
CA LEU A 26 -5.17 13.85 30.17
C LEU A 26 -4.15 12.99 29.42
N ILE A 27 -3.10 12.52 30.10
CA ILE A 27 -2.08 11.64 29.50
C ILE A 27 -2.68 10.27 29.19
N GLU A 28 -3.50 9.73 30.09
CA GLU A 28 -4.21 8.45 29.90
C GLU A 28 -5.16 8.53 28.70
N ASP A 29 -5.98 9.58 28.62
CA ASP A 29 -6.87 9.83 27.48
C ASP A 29 -6.10 9.94 26.16
N LEU A 30 -4.95 10.65 26.17
CA LEU A 30 -4.08 10.77 25.00
C LEU A 30 -3.47 9.44 24.58
N GLN A 31 -3.05 8.61 25.55
CA GLN A 31 -2.52 7.28 25.27
C GLN A 31 -3.58 6.40 24.63
N GLU A 32 -4.80 6.41 25.14
CA GLU A 32 -5.92 5.67 24.53
C GLU A 32 -6.22 6.16 23.10
N ILE A 33 -6.25 7.47 22.86
CA ILE A 33 -6.43 8.03 21.53
C ILE A 33 -5.30 7.59 20.59
N VAL A 34 -4.05 7.68 21.03
CA VAL A 34 -2.88 7.29 20.22
C VAL A 34 -2.92 5.79 19.92
N GLU A 35 -3.27 4.96 20.89
CA GLU A 35 -3.43 3.52 20.70
C GLU A 35 -4.56 3.22 19.68
N ASN A 36 -5.69 3.90 19.78
CA ASN A 36 -6.82 3.75 18.86
C ASN A 36 -6.52 4.24 17.42
N LEU A 37 -5.62 5.22 17.27
CA LEU A 37 -5.15 5.72 15.98
C LEU A 37 -4.02 4.88 15.36
N THR A 38 -3.51 3.85 16.06
CA THR A 38 -2.55 2.95 15.43
C THR A 38 -3.20 2.24 14.23
N PRO A 39 -2.47 2.04 13.12
CA PRO A 39 -3.06 1.45 11.91
C PRO A 39 -3.74 0.10 12.16
N LEU A 40 -3.21 -0.70 13.08
CA LEU A 40 -3.80 -1.98 13.48
C LEU A 40 -5.15 -1.81 14.17
N ASN A 41 -5.27 -0.86 15.11
CA ASN A 41 -6.53 -0.60 15.81
C ASN A 41 -7.53 0.13 14.91
N LEU A 42 -7.10 0.99 13.98
CA LEU A 42 -7.97 1.56 12.96
C LEU A 42 -8.57 0.49 12.05
N ILE A 43 -7.76 -0.47 11.57
CA ILE A 43 -8.25 -1.59 10.77
C ILE A 43 -9.20 -2.45 11.61
N LYS A 44 -8.84 -2.74 12.87
CA LYS A 44 -9.67 -3.53 13.78
C LYS A 44 -11.00 -2.87 14.07
N ASN A 45 -11.02 -1.55 14.33
CA ASN A 45 -12.23 -0.79 14.61
C ASN A 45 -13.08 -0.65 13.36
N VAL A 46 -12.49 -0.40 12.19
CA VAL A 46 -13.24 -0.42 10.91
C VAL A 46 -13.88 -1.78 10.66
N ILE A 47 -13.18 -2.89 10.95
CA ILE A 47 -13.69 -4.26 10.78
C ILE A 47 -14.71 -4.64 11.87
N ALA A 48 -14.57 -4.14 13.10
CA ALA A 48 -15.44 -4.44 14.23
C ALA A 48 -16.71 -3.57 14.25
N ASP A 49 -16.60 -2.28 13.92
CA ASP A 49 -17.71 -1.34 13.77
C ASP A 49 -18.47 -1.60 12.46
N SER A 50 -17.80 -2.14 11.44
CA SER A 50 -18.49 -2.86 10.39
C SER A 50 -18.97 -4.18 10.97
N GLU A 51 -20.12 -4.17 11.65
CA GLU A 51 -20.83 -5.40 11.90
C GLU A 51 -20.80 -6.25 10.62
N ILE A 52 -20.50 -7.54 10.78
CA ILE A 52 -20.41 -8.57 9.73
C ILE A 52 -21.80 -8.82 9.07
N SER A 53 -22.67 -7.81 9.08
CA SER A 53 -24.06 -7.79 8.67
C SER A 53 -24.27 -7.32 7.23
N SER A 54 -23.22 -6.86 6.53
CA SER A 54 -23.32 -6.54 5.10
C SER A 54 -22.51 -7.56 4.29
N GLU A 55 -23.22 -8.44 3.59
CA GLU A 55 -22.71 -9.50 2.71
C GLU A 55 -21.72 -9.00 1.63
N ASN A 56 -21.60 -7.68 1.47
CA ASN A 56 -20.76 -7.00 0.49
C ASN A 56 -19.38 -6.57 1.02
N ILE A 57 -19.18 -6.36 2.34
CA ILE A 57 -17.89 -5.83 2.85
C ILE A 57 -16.81 -6.91 2.82
N GLY A 58 -17.12 -8.14 3.23
CA GLY A 58 -16.18 -9.26 3.15
C GLY A 58 -15.75 -9.56 1.71
N GLN A 59 -16.69 -9.45 0.75
CA GLN A 59 -16.41 -9.61 -0.67
C GLN A 59 -15.52 -8.47 -1.20
N ASN A 60 -15.77 -7.23 -0.79
CA ASN A 60 -14.95 -6.08 -1.21
C ASN A 60 -13.52 -6.17 -0.66
N ILE A 61 -13.34 -6.53 0.62
CA ILE A 61 -12.00 -6.72 1.20
C ILE A 61 -11.25 -7.87 0.52
N LEU A 62 -11.94 -8.98 0.24
CA LEU A 62 -11.35 -10.11 -0.48
C LEU A 62 -10.95 -9.71 -1.91
N ASN A 63 -11.82 -9.00 -2.62
CA ASN A 63 -11.54 -8.50 -3.97
C ASN A 63 -10.38 -7.49 -3.98
N ASP A 64 -10.30 -6.60 -2.99
CA ASP A 64 -9.20 -5.65 -2.83
C ASP A 64 -7.89 -6.38 -2.50
N ALA A 65 -7.90 -7.38 -1.62
CA ALA A 65 -6.74 -8.21 -1.33
C ALA A 65 -6.26 -9.00 -2.55
N ILE A 66 -7.19 -9.52 -3.34
CA ILE A 66 -6.89 -10.18 -4.63
C ILE A 66 -6.30 -9.17 -5.62
N GLY A 67 -6.85 -7.95 -5.71
CA GLY A 67 -6.33 -6.89 -6.57
C GLY A 67 -4.92 -6.44 -6.19
N ILE A 68 -4.66 -6.25 -4.90
CA ILE A 68 -3.35 -5.87 -4.36
C ILE A 68 -2.32 -6.99 -4.59
N SER A 69 -2.67 -8.24 -4.28
CA SER A 69 -1.77 -9.37 -4.45
C SER A 69 -1.48 -9.66 -5.93
N SER A 70 -2.51 -9.63 -6.79
CA SER A 70 -2.40 -9.69 -8.25
C SER A 70 -1.50 -8.59 -8.80
N GLY A 71 -1.71 -7.34 -8.36
CA GLY A 71 -0.89 -6.20 -8.76
C GLY A 71 0.57 -6.34 -8.32
N TYR A 72 0.82 -6.85 -7.12
CA TYR A 72 2.16 -7.12 -6.61
C TYR A 72 2.86 -8.24 -7.38
N ILE A 73 2.17 -9.36 -7.64
CA ILE A 73 2.69 -10.49 -8.43
C ILE A 73 2.99 -10.02 -9.86
N THR A 74 2.06 -9.30 -10.49
CA THR A 74 2.23 -8.72 -11.83
C THR A 74 3.43 -7.78 -11.89
N LYS A 75 3.57 -6.88 -10.90
CA LYS A 75 4.74 -5.98 -10.79
C LYS A 75 6.06 -6.74 -10.63
N ARG A 76 6.04 -7.84 -9.86
CA ARG A 76 7.21 -8.69 -9.62
C ARG A 76 7.61 -9.50 -10.86
N LEU A 77 6.65 -9.98 -11.62
CA LEU A 77 6.86 -10.75 -12.86
C LEU A 77 7.26 -9.85 -14.05
N MET A 78 6.62 -8.69 -14.22
CA MET A 78 6.89 -7.80 -15.38
C MET A 78 8.16 -6.98 -15.24
N PHE A 79 8.47 -6.46 -14.06
CA PHE A 79 9.58 -5.50 -13.86
C PHE A 79 10.77 -6.07 -13.06
N GLY A 80 10.69 -7.34 -12.66
CA GLY A 80 11.68 -8.01 -11.83
C GLY A 80 11.79 -7.43 -10.41
N SER A 81 12.40 -8.22 -9.52
CA SER A 81 12.68 -7.82 -8.12
C SER A 81 13.85 -6.84 -8.02
N SER A 82 13.85 -5.73 -8.78
CA SER A 82 14.79 -4.65 -8.48
C SER A 82 14.34 -3.99 -7.17
N ASN A 83 15.09 -4.26 -6.09
CA ASN A 83 14.88 -3.69 -4.76
C ASN A 83 15.23 -2.20 -4.68
N ASN A 84 15.75 -1.59 -5.76
CA ASN A 84 16.11 -0.18 -5.77
C ASN A 84 15.14 0.63 -6.67
N PRO A 85 14.25 1.45 -6.10
CA PRO A 85 13.29 2.26 -6.86
C PRO A 85 13.99 3.20 -7.85
N VAL A 86 15.19 3.71 -7.53
CA VAL A 86 15.97 4.57 -8.44
C VAL A 86 16.34 3.84 -9.72
N LYS A 87 16.79 2.59 -9.62
CA LYS A 87 17.15 1.77 -10.79
C LYS A 87 15.94 1.49 -11.69
N LYS A 88 14.73 1.39 -11.11
CA LYS A 88 13.49 1.21 -11.89
C LYS A 88 13.17 2.46 -12.71
N VAL A 89 13.21 3.63 -12.09
CA VAL A 89 12.96 4.90 -12.79
C VAL A 89 14.01 5.11 -13.89
N MET A 90 15.30 4.88 -13.61
CA MET A 90 16.37 4.98 -14.61
C MET A 90 16.19 4.00 -15.77
N GLY A 91 15.80 2.75 -15.49
CA GLY A 91 15.49 1.75 -16.52
C GLY A 91 14.35 2.19 -17.43
N SER A 92 13.26 2.70 -16.86
CA SER A 92 12.12 3.22 -17.63
C SER A 92 12.46 4.45 -18.45
N MET A 93 13.26 5.38 -17.91
CA MET A 93 13.75 6.55 -18.65
C MET A 93 14.65 6.14 -19.82
N PHE A 94 15.55 5.18 -19.60
CA PHE A 94 16.41 4.65 -20.66
C PHE A 94 15.60 3.95 -21.75
N GLN A 95 14.64 3.11 -21.37
CA GLN A 95 13.71 2.46 -22.30
C GLN A 95 12.94 3.49 -23.12
N PHE A 96 12.47 4.58 -22.51
CA PHE A 96 11.76 5.65 -23.21
C PHE A 96 12.65 6.36 -24.23
N ILE A 97 13.91 6.67 -23.89
CA ILE A 97 14.87 7.28 -24.80
C ILE A 97 15.17 6.35 -25.99
N VAL A 98 15.44 5.06 -25.72
CA VAL A 98 15.67 4.06 -26.76
C VAL A 98 14.44 3.90 -27.65
N ALA A 99 13.25 3.81 -27.07
CA ALA A 99 12.00 3.70 -27.81
C ALA A 99 11.77 4.91 -28.71
N LYS A 100 12.01 6.13 -28.22
CA LYS A 100 11.93 7.37 -29.01
C LYS A 100 12.94 7.41 -30.15
N PHE A 101 14.17 6.95 -29.91
CA PHE A 101 15.21 6.93 -30.93
C PHE A 101 14.93 5.89 -32.03
N VAL A 102 14.46 4.71 -31.62
CA VAL A 102 14.15 3.60 -32.54
C VAL A 102 12.82 3.85 -33.27
N SER A 103 11.84 4.54 -32.67
CA SER A 103 10.57 4.91 -33.34
C SER A 103 10.75 5.88 -34.50
N ASN A 104 11.87 6.61 -34.56
CA ASN A 104 12.22 7.42 -35.74
C ASN A 104 12.73 6.56 -36.92
N GLN A 105 12.90 5.25 -36.75
CA GLN A 105 13.30 4.29 -37.79
C GLN A 105 12.19 3.24 -38.03
N SER A 106 10.96 3.70 -38.27
CA SER A 106 9.72 2.89 -38.38
C SER A 106 9.90 1.55 -39.13
N GLU A 107 10.63 1.56 -40.24
CA GLU A 107 10.89 0.38 -41.08
C GLU A 107 11.55 -0.79 -40.33
N ARG A 108 12.44 -0.51 -39.37
CA ARG A 108 13.14 -1.57 -38.61
C ARG A 108 12.28 -2.16 -37.50
N ILE A 109 11.35 -1.38 -36.93
CA ILE A 109 10.42 -1.87 -35.91
C ILE A 109 9.39 -2.81 -36.53
N GLU A 110 8.84 -2.44 -37.69
CA GLU A 110 7.90 -3.27 -38.43
C GLU A 110 8.54 -4.61 -38.81
N ALA A 111 9.77 -4.59 -39.35
CA ALA A 111 10.49 -5.81 -39.68
C ALA A 111 10.79 -6.71 -38.46
N ILE A 112 11.17 -6.13 -37.31
CA ILE A 112 11.40 -6.90 -36.08
C ILE A 112 10.08 -7.46 -35.54
N GLY A 113 9.00 -6.68 -35.59
CA GLY A 113 7.65 -7.09 -35.22
C GLY A 113 7.16 -8.26 -36.07
N GLU A 114 7.34 -8.21 -37.38
CA GLU A 114 7.00 -9.30 -38.31
C GLU A 114 7.81 -10.57 -38.02
N VAL A 115 9.12 -10.44 -37.76
CA VAL A 115 9.99 -11.59 -37.44
C VAL A 115 9.57 -12.25 -36.12
N ILE A 116 9.27 -11.45 -35.10
CA ILE A 116 8.82 -11.94 -33.79
C ILE A 116 7.43 -12.56 -33.90
N MET A 117 6.47 -11.91 -34.57
CA MET A 117 5.12 -12.43 -34.79
C MET A 117 5.13 -13.74 -35.57
N ARG A 118 5.96 -13.85 -36.61
CA ARG A 118 6.12 -15.09 -37.36
C ARG A 118 6.75 -16.19 -36.50
N LYS A 119 7.78 -15.88 -35.72
CA LYS A 119 8.47 -16.88 -34.87
C LYS A 119 7.62 -17.35 -33.70
N ILE A 120 6.90 -16.45 -33.05
CA ILE A 120 6.00 -16.77 -31.93
C ILE A 120 4.73 -17.44 -32.47
N GLY A 121 4.07 -16.87 -33.49
CA GLY A 121 2.87 -17.44 -34.09
C GLY A 121 3.08 -18.84 -34.67
N SER A 122 4.21 -19.09 -35.35
CA SER A 122 4.55 -20.44 -35.83
C SER A 122 4.83 -21.44 -34.70
N SER A 123 5.29 -20.98 -33.53
CA SER A 123 5.48 -21.83 -32.35
C SER A 123 4.15 -22.19 -31.67
N PHE A 124 3.11 -21.35 -31.82
CA PHE A 124 1.76 -21.63 -31.34
C PHE A 124 0.91 -22.45 -32.33
N SER A 125 1.15 -22.35 -33.64
CA SER A 125 0.43 -23.16 -34.64
C SER A 125 0.96 -24.59 -34.77
N LYS A 126 2.22 -24.87 -34.40
CA LYS A 126 2.81 -26.21 -34.57
C LYS A 126 2.30 -27.25 -33.57
N ASP A 127 1.67 -26.82 -32.49
CA ASP A 127 1.13 -27.70 -31.44
C ASP A 127 -0.31 -28.19 -31.71
N LYS A 128 -0.96 -27.70 -32.78
CA LYS A 128 -2.30 -28.15 -33.21
C LYS A 128 -2.29 -29.08 -34.44
N MET A 129 -1.13 -29.53 -34.92
CA MET A 129 -1.01 -30.38 -36.11
C MET A 129 -0.29 -31.73 -35.85
N VAL A 130 -0.20 -32.17 -34.58
CA VAL A 130 0.38 -33.47 -34.19
C VAL A 130 -0.66 -34.41 -33.54
N VAL A 131 -1.94 -34.03 -33.50
CA VAL A 131 -3.01 -34.85 -32.86
C VAL A 131 -4.06 -35.34 -33.87
N MET A 132 -3.74 -35.44 -35.15
CA MET A 132 -4.68 -36.00 -36.15
C MET A 132 -4.04 -36.99 -37.13
N ASP A 133 -2.98 -37.68 -36.71
CA ASP A 133 -2.49 -38.90 -37.37
C ASP A 133 -1.85 -39.81 -36.32
N GLU A 134 -2.69 -40.55 -35.59
CA GLU A 134 -2.37 -41.87 -35.00
C GLU A 134 -3.67 -42.66 -34.80
#